data_AF-A0A843BV13-F1
#
_entry.id   AF-A0A843BV13-F1
#
_cell.length_a   1.000
_cell.length_b   1.000
_cell.length_c   1.000
_cell.angle_alpha   90.00
_cell.angle_beta   90.00
_cell.angle_gamma   90.00
#
_symmetry.space_group_name_H-M   'P 1'
#
loop_
_entity.id
_entity.type
_entity.pdbx_description
1 polymer ?
#
loop_
_entity_poly.entity_id
_entity_poly.type
_entity_poly.pdbx_seq_one_letter_code
_entity_poly.pdbx_strand_id
1 'polypeptide(L)'
;MKFKITVVKRFEPKDVIGRDFYLPSGKKIVKCDLKEGESFISIDGNIPEGFCNAAWAAIYPSIKMFRFGGNYPAFEPGTAYTTCPDGIRPVSFKLEKIEN
;
A
#
# COMPACT_ATOMS: atom_id res chain seq x y z
N MET A 1 -14.36 -7.04 11.24
CA MET A 1 -13.47 -5.85 11.33
C MET A 1 -13.07 -5.39 9.93
N LYS A 2 -13.26 -4.11 9.60
CA LYS A 2 -13.01 -3.58 8.25
C LYS A 2 -11.88 -2.55 8.24
N PHE A 3 -11.11 -2.56 7.16
CA PHE A 3 -10.07 -1.59 6.90
C PHE A 3 -10.22 -0.96 5.53
N LYS A 4 -10.05 0.35 5.47
CA LYS A 4 -9.92 1.10 4.23
C LYS A 4 -8.44 1.28 3.91
N ILE A 5 -8.08 0.90 2.68
CA ILE A 5 -6.75 1.10 2.12
C ILE A 5 -6.88 2.14 1.03
N THR A 6 -6.29 3.31 1.22
CA THR A 6 -6.33 4.42 0.25
C THR A 6 -4.97 4.57 -0.41
N VAL A 7 -4.94 4.65 -1.73
CA VAL A 7 -3.75 4.98 -2.52
C VAL A 7 -3.46 6.46 -2.37
N VAL A 8 -2.39 6.81 -1.66
CA VAL A 8 -2.04 8.21 -1.37
C VAL A 8 -1.21 8.81 -2.48
N LYS A 9 -0.13 8.10 -2.86
CA LYS A 9 0.83 8.60 -3.84
C LYS A 9 1.47 7.47 -4.62
N ARG A 10 1.75 7.71 -5.90
CA ARG A 10 2.47 6.79 -6.77
C ARG A 10 3.75 7.45 -7.26
N PHE A 11 4.83 6.68 -7.21
CA PHE A 11 6.14 7.14 -7.65
C PHE A 11 6.55 6.42 -8.93
N GLU A 12 7.29 7.10 -9.79
CA GLU A 12 7.99 6.49 -10.92
C GLU A 12 9.48 6.31 -10.60
N PRO A 13 10.22 5.51 -11.39
CA PRO A 13 11.65 5.28 -11.14
C PRO A 13 12.47 6.56 -10.99
N LYS A 14 12.15 7.63 -11.75
CA LYS A 14 12.83 8.91 -11.62
C LYS A 14 12.65 9.55 -10.24
N ASP A 15 11.47 9.42 -9.65
CA ASP A 15 11.16 9.99 -8.33
C ASP A 15 11.92 9.28 -7.19
N VAL A 16 12.26 8.00 -7.39
CA VAL A 16 12.79 7.14 -6.31
C VAL A 16 14.28 6.86 -6.45
N ILE A 17 14.73 6.53 -7.66
CA ILE A 17 16.14 6.15 -7.93
C ILE A 17 16.84 7.13 -8.87
N GLY A 18 16.20 8.26 -9.20
CA GLY A 18 16.81 9.36 -9.97
C GLY A 18 16.97 9.11 -11.47
N ARG A 19 16.47 8.00 -12.01
CA ARG A 19 16.60 7.66 -13.44
C ARG A 19 15.46 6.76 -13.92
N ASP A 20 15.30 6.69 -15.24
CA ASP A 20 14.44 5.68 -15.86
C ASP A 20 14.98 4.27 -15.59
N PHE A 21 14.08 3.30 -15.47
CA PHE A 21 14.42 1.89 -15.30
C PHE A 21 13.81 1.06 -16.42
N TYR A 22 14.60 0.14 -16.98
CA TYR A 22 14.19 -0.77 -18.04
C TYR A 22 14.42 -2.20 -17.56
N LEU A 23 13.43 -3.06 -17.76
CA LEU A 23 13.57 -4.50 -17.53
C LEU A 23 14.58 -5.09 -18.52
N PRO A 24 15.14 -6.28 -18.23
CA PRO A 24 15.98 -7.02 -19.18
C PRO A 24 15.32 -7.24 -20.55
N SER A 25 13.98 -7.24 -20.61
CA SER A 25 13.19 -7.31 -21.85
C SER A 25 13.17 -6.01 -22.67
N GLY A 26 13.82 -4.94 -22.20
CA GLY A 26 13.77 -3.60 -22.81
C GLY A 26 12.51 -2.79 -22.46
N LYS A 27 11.53 -3.36 -21.76
CA LYS A 27 10.32 -2.64 -21.34
C LYS A 27 10.64 -1.62 -20.26
N LYS A 28 10.29 -0.36 -20.50
CA LYS A 28 10.37 0.72 -19.51
C LYS A 28 9.39 0.47 -18.36
N ILE A 29 9.86 0.61 -17.13
CA ILE A 29 9.02 0.63 -15.94
C ILE A 29 8.40 2.02 -15.78
N VAL A 30 7.09 2.06 -15.60
CA VAL A 30 6.28 3.27 -15.35
C VAL A 30 5.54 3.13 -14.02
N LYS A 31 4.82 4.17 -13.59
CA LYS A 31 4.00 4.14 -12.36
C LYS A 31 3.09 2.92 -12.30
N CYS A 32 2.77 2.48 -11.08
CA CYS A 32 1.79 1.42 -10.86
C CYS A 32 0.39 1.82 -11.39
N ASP A 33 -0.38 0.85 -11.86
CA ASP A 33 -1.68 1.05 -12.51
C ASP A 33 -2.80 1.47 -11.54
N LEU A 34 -2.62 1.25 -10.23
CA LEU A 34 -3.48 1.83 -9.18
C LEU A 34 -3.61 3.33 -9.37
N LYS A 35 -4.69 3.97 -8.91
CA LYS A 35 -4.91 5.42 -9.06
C LYS A 35 -4.77 6.15 -7.73
N GLU A 36 -4.16 7.33 -7.72
CA GLU A 36 -4.14 8.18 -6.52
C GLU A 36 -5.58 8.54 -6.12
N GLY A 37 -5.91 8.39 -4.84
CA GLY A 37 -7.27 8.54 -4.31
C GLY A 37 -8.16 7.30 -4.39
N GLU A 38 -7.75 6.26 -5.12
CA GLU A 38 -8.45 4.97 -5.14
C GLU A 38 -8.44 4.31 -3.77
N SER A 39 -9.54 3.65 -3.40
CA SER A 39 -9.64 2.97 -2.11
C SER A 39 -10.20 1.57 -2.23
N PHE A 40 -9.67 0.68 -1.39
CA PHE A 40 -10.06 -0.72 -1.30
C PHE A 40 -10.52 -1.03 0.13
N ILE A 41 -11.44 -1.98 0.27
CA ILE A 41 -11.93 -2.41 1.58
C ILE A 41 -11.45 -3.84 1.83
N SER A 42 -10.67 -4.00 2.90
CA SER A 42 -10.34 -5.32 3.45
C SER A 42 -11.36 -5.67 4.52
N ILE A 43 -11.97 -6.86 4.37
CA ILE A 43 -12.94 -7.41 5.30
C ILE A 43 -12.29 -8.58 6.03
N ASP A 44 -12.31 -8.53 7.36
CA ASP A 44 -11.76 -9.56 8.25
C ASP A 44 -10.32 -9.94 7.89
N GLY A 45 -9.53 -8.92 7.55
CA GLY A 45 -8.10 -9.06 7.23
C GLY A 45 -7.83 -9.91 5.99
N ASN A 46 -8.80 -10.05 5.09
CA ASN A 46 -8.59 -10.66 3.78
C ASN A 46 -8.14 -9.59 2.78
N ILE A 47 -7.36 -10.01 1.80
CA ILE A 47 -6.96 -9.16 0.68
C ILE A 47 -8.21 -8.74 -0.11
N PRO A 48 -8.37 -7.45 -0.48
CA PRO A 48 -9.46 -7.02 -1.34
C PRO A 48 -9.35 -7.66 -2.73
N GLU A 49 -10.50 -7.92 -3.37
CA GLU A 49 -10.52 -8.47 -4.73
C GLU A 49 -9.76 -7.55 -5.70
N GLY A 50 -8.94 -8.14 -6.58
CA GLY A 50 -8.12 -7.41 -7.55
C GLY A 50 -6.94 -6.63 -6.96
N PHE A 51 -6.73 -6.66 -5.63
CA PHE A 51 -5.62 -5.95 -5.01
C PHE A 51 -4.28 -6.68 -5.20
N CYS A 52 -3.18 -5.93 -5.28
CA CYS A 52 -1.85 -6.49 -5.52
C CYS A 52 -1.34 -7.28 -4.30
N ASN A 53 -0.98 -8.56 -4.51
CA ASN A 53 -0.44 -9.43 -3.47
C ASN A 53 0.83 -8.89 -2.80
N ALA A 54 1.73 -8.26 -3.57
CA ALA A 54 2.97 -7.70 -3.02
C ALA A 54 2.70 -6.48 -2.13
N ALA A 55 1.81 -5.58 -2.57
CA ALA A 55 1.38 -4.45 -1.73
C ALA A 55 0.64 -4.94 -0.47
N TRP A 56 -0.20 -5.97 -0.62
CA TRP A 56 -0.90 -6.59 0.50
C TRP A 56 0.06 -7.15 1.56
N ALA A 57 1.14 -7.83 1.14
CA ALA A 57 2.15 -8.35 2.07
C ALA A 57 2.78 -7.25 2.93
N ALA A 58 2.91 -6.02 2.42
CA ALA A 58 3.40 -4.88 3.19
C ALA A 58 2.34 -4.27 4.13
N ILE A 59 1.04 -4.34 3.77
CA ILE A 59 -0.08 -3.80 4.56
C ILE A 59 -0.50 -4.76 5.68
N TYR A 60 -0.43 -6.07 5.43
CA TYR A 60 -0.95 -7.11 6.30
C TYR A 60 -0.42 -7.08 7.74
N PRO A 61 0.87 -6.78 8.01
CA PRO A 61 1.37 -6.64 9.38
C PRO A 61 0.62 -5.57 10.19
N SER A 62 0.34 -4.41 9.59
CA SER A 62 -0.42 -3.34 10.25
C SER A 62 -1.86 -3.80 10.54
N ILE A 63 -2.50 -4.47 9.58
CA ILE A 63 -3.83 -5.07 9.78
C ILE A 63 -3.83 -6.05 10.96
N LYS A 64 -2.86 -6.97 11.02
CA LYS A 64 -2.74 -7.91 12.13
C LYS A 64 -2.56 -7.18 13.45
N MET A 65 -1.67 -6.19 13.51
CA MET A 65 -1.42 -5.41 14.72
C MET A 65 -2.72 -4.76 15.24
N PHE A 66 -3.47 -4.09 14.36
CA PHE A 66 -4.75 -3.47 14.72
C PHE A 66 -5.79 -4.50 15.19
N ARG A 67 -5.80 -5.72 14.62
CA ARG A 67 -6.72 -6.79 15.06
C ARG A 67 -6.45 -7.27 16.48
N PHE A 68 -5.21 -7.23 16.92
CA PHE A 68 -4.82 -7.59 18.29
C PHE A 68 -4.80 -6.38 19.23
N GLY A 69 -5.40 -5.25 18.84
CA GLY A 69 -5.53 -4.04 19.67
C GLY A 69 -4.28 -3.16 19.72
N GLY A 70 -3.23 -3.48 18.96
CA GLY A 70 -2.03 -2.66 18.85
C GLY A 70 -2.25 -1.45 17.93
N ASN A 71 -1.45 -0.40 18.11
CA ASN A 71 -1.45 0.81 17.28
C ASN A 71 -0.03 1.32 17.06
N TYR A 72 0.18 2.11 16.00
CA TYR A 72 1.44 2.81 15.78
C TYR A 72 1.45 4.11 16.61
N PRO A 73 2.47 4.34 17.46
CA PRO A 73 2.51 5.56 18.30
C PRO A 73 2.61 6.87 17.51
N ALA A 74 3.11 6.81 16.28
CA ALA A 74 3.33 7.98 15.43
C ALA A 74 2.08 8.45 14.67
N PHE A 75 0.97 7.71 14.74
CA PHE A 75 -0.24 7.98 13.97
C PHE A 75 -1.48 7.93 14.87
N GLU A 76 -2.59 8.50 14.39
CA GLU A 76 -3.88 8.35 15.04
C GLU A 76 -4.24 6.87 15.23
N PRO A 77 -4.89 6.48 16.35
CA PRO A 77 -5.30 5.11 16.59
C PRO A 77 -6.06 4.50 15.40
N GLY A 78 -5.71 3.28 15.02
CA GLY A 78 -6.29 2.59 13.87
C GLY A 78 -5.79 3.09 12.50
N THR A 79 -4.81 3.99 12.45
CA THR A 79 -4.24 4.51 11.20
C THR A 79 -2.79 4.06 11.02
N ALA A 80 -2.41 3.72 9.80
CA ALA A 80 -1.02 3.48 9.41
C ALA A 80 -0.73 4.02 8.02
N TYR A 81 0.52 4.35 7.76
CA TYR A 81 1.04 4.54 6.42
C TYR A 81 2.00 3.40 6.09
N THR A 82 1.81 2.81 4.92
CA THR A 82 2.64 1.70 4.43
C THR A 82 3.00 1.94 2.97
N THR A 83 3.99 1.21 2.47
CA THR A 83 4.50 1.39 1.11
C THR A 83 4.61 0.04 0.42
N CYS A 84 4.25 -0.02 -0.85
CA CYS A 84 4.53 -1.16 -1.72
C CYS A 84 6.03 -1.52 -1.63
N PRO A 85 6.40 -2.81 -1.50
CA PRO A 85 7.80 -3.22 -1.39
C PRO A 85 8.58 -3.07 -2.71
N ASP A 86 7.95 -2.62 -3.79
CA ASP A 86 8.62 -2.28 -5.05
C ASP A 86 9.50 -1.04 -4.85
N GLY A 87 10.80 -1.26 -4.67
CA GLY A 87 11.79 -0.19 -4.46
C GLY A 87 12.09 0.66 -5.70
N ILE A 88 11.52 0.34 -6.86
CA ILE A 88 11.75 1.08 -8.12
C ILE A 88 10.56 1.99 -8.42
N ARG A 89 9.33 1.58 -8.12
CA ARG A 89 8.11 2.38 -8.35
C ARG A 89 7.06 2.20 -7.23
N PRO A 90 7.42 2.54 -5.97
CA PRO A 90 6.55 2.30 -4.84
C PRO A 90 5.23 3.06 -4.94
N VAL A 91 4.27 2.57 -4.18
CA VAL A 91 2.97 3.22 -3.95
C VAL A 91 2.83 3.38 -2.44
N SER A 92 2.53 4.60 -2.00
CA SER A 92 2.22 4.87 -0.60
C SER A 92 0.73 4.69 -0.34
N PHE A 93 0.41 3.99 0.73
CA PHE A 93 -0.95 3.70 1.15
C PHE A 93 -1.23 4.27 2.53
N LYS A 94 -2.45 4.77 2.73
CA LYS A 94 -3.03 5.02 4.05
C LYS A 94 -3.96 3.87 4.39
N LEU A 95 -3.75 3.26 5.55
CA LEU A 95 -4.62 2.23 6.11
C LEU A 95 -5.41 2.85 7.27
N GLU A 96 -6.72 2.65 7.27
CA GLU A 96 -7.63 3.16 8.29
C GLU A 96 -8.55 2.04 8.75
N LYS A 97 -8.61 1.77 10.05
CA LYS A 97 -9.63 0.91 10.66
C LYS A 97 -10.95 1.70 10.70
N ILE A 98 -11.99 1.21 10.02
CA ILE A 98 -13.26 1.95 9.84
C ILE A 98 -14.46 1.37 10.58
N GLU A 99 -14.39 0.12 11.05
CA GLU A 99 -15.44 -0.52 11.85
C GLU A 99 -14.81 -1.50 12.86
N ASN A 100 -15.36 -1.54 14.07
CA ASN A 100 -15.04 -2.54 15.09
C ASN A 100 -15.80 -3.83 14.81
#